data_AF-A0A7T4B4X4-F1
#
_entry.id   AF-A0A7T4B4X4-F1
#
_cell.length_a   1.000
_cell.length_b   1.000
_cell.length_c   1.000
_cell.angle_alpha   90.00
_cell.angle_beta   90.00
_cell.angle_gamma   90.00
#
_symmetry.space_group_name_H-M   'P 1'
#
loop_
_entity.id
_entity.type
_entity.pdbx_description
1 polymer ?
#
loop_
_entity_poly.entity_id
_entity_poly.type
_entity_poly.pdbx_seq_one_letter_code
_entity_poly.pdbx_strand_id
1 'polypeptide(L)'
;MELFASLSFFGGALFGGLGLLAYRSFGMPLRIGYRHIIGVICLGVWMAVFWARPYQPIALLAISGSALWAMRRKYIPTWLAVIITMTPLLLVKTGVSHLGAMLGLSFATFRAIDVLLFAPRNERVSPLDYFIYLFFPLTLLAGPMYRWRSFQADLKRGYEGVNLNTWLAGLELIMLGVIQKFGLAELIWRYGLSTLDAHDYSFTGVALNASLYSAYLFFDFAGYSTMAIGIGMLFGFTLPINFRNPLATLNPQDFWRRWHISLSEWLRDVVFMPIYKALSKTSFFSRHRMAAQNIGIFATLLAMGVWNGLSVHYIVSGLMFGAYSVGHNLLINAARTRPALQATLARPVMRFLGRVLTLILAALALYVFSGRSPI
;
A
#
# COMPACT_ATOMS: atom_id res chain seq x y z
N MET A 1 -5.50 14.84 7.66
CA MET A 1 -4.48 14.11 6.86
C MET A 1 -3.18 14.91 6.70
N GLU A 2 -3.21 16.24 6.79
CA GLU A 2 -2.04 17.09 6.57
C GLU A 2 -0.84 16.77 7.46
N LEU A 3 -1.05 16.33 8.71
CA LEU A 3 0.06 16.22 9.67
C LEU A 3 1.19 15.28 9.21
N PHE A 4 0.92 14.07 8.72
CA PHE A 4 1.98 13.14 8.26
C PHE A 4 2.39 13.32 6.79
N ALA A 5 1.67 14.16 6.05
CA ALA A 5 1.92 14.42 4.63
C ALA A 5 2.44 15.84 4.39
N SER A 6 2.85 16.54 5.45
CA SER A 6 3.28 17.94 5.44
C SER A 6 4.81 18.08 5.41
N LEU A 7 5.28 19.19 4.84
CA LEU A 7 6.69 19.57 4.88
C LEU A 7 7.24 19.65 6.32
N SER A 8 6.43 20.06 7.30
CA SER A 8 6.86 20.16 8.69
C SER A 8 7.14 18.79 9.30
N PHE A 9 6.32 17.77 9.01
CA PHE A 9 6.60 16.40 9.43
C PHE A 9 7.88 15.84 8.81
N PHE A 10 8.03 15.97 7.49
CA PHE A 10 9.23 15.49 6.81
C PHE A 10 10.49 16.25 7.26
N GLY A 11 10.39 17.57 7.49
CA GLY A 11 11.47 18.39 8.04
C GLY A 11 11.86 17.99 9.46
N GLY A 12 10.89 17.79 10.36
CA GLY A 12 11.15 17.32 11.72
C GLY A 12 11.82 15.95 11.75
N ALA A 13 11.38 15.04 10.88
CA ALA A 13 11.98 13.71 10.74
C ALA A 13 13.43 13.78 10.20
N LEU A 14 13.72 14.70 9.29
CA LEU A 14 15.07 14.95 8.78
C LEU A 14 16.02 15.38 9.90
N PHE A 15 15.60 16.33 10.75
CA PHE A 15 16.39 16.75 11.92
C PHE A 15 16.61 15.61 12.93
N GLY A 16 15.58 14.79 13.16
CA GLY A 16 15.71 13.59 13.99
C GLY A 16 16.74 12.60 13.42
N GLY A 17 16.73 12.39 12.10
CA GLY A 17 17.70 11.55 11.41
C GLY A 17 19.13 12.09 11.45
N LEU A 18 19.31 13.42 11.35
CA LEU A 18 20.61 14.08 11.54
C LEU A 18 21.15 13.87 12.95
N GLY A 19 20.30 14.06 13.97
CA GLY A 19 20.66 13.82 15.37
C GLY A 19 21.15 12.38 15.58
N LEU A 20 20.51 11.42 14.90
CA LEU A 20 20.89 10.01 14.95
C LEU A 20 22.21 9.70 14.27
N LEU A 21 22.47 10.31 13.11
CA LEU A 21 23.75 10.20 12.42
C LEU A 21 24.88 10.80 13.28
N ALA A 22 24.69 12.02 13.77
CA ALA A 22 25.66 12.69 14.63
C ALA A 22 25.96 11.85 15.87
N TYR A 23 24.92 11.34 16.53
CA TYR A 23 25.04 10.45 17.68
C TYR A 23 25.95 9.24 17.39
N ARG A 24 25.72 8.55 16.26
CA ARG A 24 26.56 7.42 15.83
C ARG A 24 27.99 7.86 15.56
N SER A 25 28.18 8.97 14.86
CA SER A 25 29.51 9.49 14.50
C SER A 25 30.34 9.88 15.72
N PHE A 26 29.73 10.35 16.80
CA PHE A 26 30.41 10.69 18.05
C PHE A 26 30.67 9.48 18.96
N GLY A 27 30.25 8.27 18.58
CA GLY A 27 30.54 7.04 19.33
C GLY A 27 29.96 7.03 20.75
N MET A 28 28.92 7.83 21.02
CA MET A 28 28.35 7.93 22.36
C MET A 28 27.69 6.59 22.76
N PRO A 29 27.92 6.10 23.99
CA PRO A 29 27.26 4.87 24.47
C PRO A 29 25.80 5.15 24.78
N LEU A 30 24.88 4.51 24.06
CA LEU A 30 23.46 4.65 24.34
C LEU A 30 23.13 3.91 25.61
N ARG A 31 22.69 4.65 26.65
CA ARG A 31 22.09 4.02 27.83
C ARG A 31 20.74 3.35 27.50
N ILE A 32 20.10 3.75 26.40
CA ILE A 32 18.77 3.30 25.97
C ILE A 32 18.89 2.54 24.64
N GLY A 33 18.45 1.28 24.59
CA GLY A 33 18.51 0.49 23.35
C GLY A 33 17.64 1.08 22.22
N TYR A 34 18.12 0.96 20.96
CA TYR A 34 17.49 1.51 19.74
C TYR A 34 15.97 1.35 19.67
N ARG A 35 15.47 0.13 19.94
CA ARG A 35 14.03 -0.16 19.90
C ARG A 35 13.21 0.75 20.81
N HIS A 36 13.74 1.17 21.96
CA HIS A 36 13.04 2.04 22.90
C HIS A 36 13.07 3.49 22.41
N ILE A 37 14.12 3.92 21.71
CA ILE A 37 14.17 5.24 21.07
C ILE A 37 13.11 5.34 19.98
N ILE A 38 13.05 4.34 19.09
CA ILE A 38 11.97 4.26 18.09
C ILE A 38 10.60 4.15 18.78
N GLY A 39 10.51 3.41 19.88
CA GLY A 39 9.32 3.33 20.73
C GLY A 39 8.83 4.69 21.24
N VAL A 40 9.75 5.50 21.79
CA VAL A 40 9.45 6.85 22.28
C VAL A 40 9.03 7.77 21.13
N ILE A 41 9.71 7.70 19.98
CA ILE A 41 9.33 8.48 18.79
C ILE A 41 7.91 8.09 18.33
N CYS A 42 7.62 6.79 18.22
CA CYS A 42 6.31 6.31 17.81
C CYS A 42 5.24 6.72 18.83
N LEU A 43 5.53 6.63 20.13
CA LEU A 43 4.61 7.06 21.19
C LEU A 43 4.35 8.57 21.14
N GLY A 44 5.38 9.39 20.94
CA GLY A 44 5.25 10.85 20.82
C GLY A 44 4.39 11.24 19.61
N VAL A 45 4.65 10.65 18.45
CA VAL A 45 3.84 10.87 17.24
C VAL A 45 2.40 10.38 17.44
N TRP A 46 2.24 9.21 18.05
CA TRP A 46 0.94 8.65 18.38
C TRP A 46 0.16 9.58 19.30
N MET A 47 0.78 10.11 20.35
CA MET A 47 0.16 11.06 21.26
C MET A 47 -0.23 12.34 20.52
N ALA A 48 0.65 12.91 19.71
CA ALA A 48 0.37 14.12 18.94
C ALA A 48 -0.83 13.96 17.99
N VAL A 49 -0.98 12.77 17.40
CA VAL A 49 -1.99 12.50 16.36
C VAL A 49 -3.33 12.09 16.96
N PHE A 50 -3.30 11.26 18.00
CA PHE A 50 -4.49 10.68 18.60
C PHE A 50 -4.85 11.31 19.95
N TRP A 51 -4.24 12.44 20.33
CA TRP A 51 -4.49 13.13 21.61
C TRP A 51 -5.98 13.34 21.89
N ALA A 52 -6.74 13.74 20.86
CA ALA A 52 -8.17 14.00 21.00
C ALA A 52 -8.99 12.71 21.25
N ARG A 53 -8.52 11.56 20.76
CA ARG A 53 -9.25 10.27 20.81
C ARG A 53 -8.28 9.08 20.98
N PRO A 54 -7.54 9.00 22.10
CA PRO A 54 -6.50 7.99 22.29
C PRO A 54 -7.07 6.57 22.38
N TYR A 55 -8.34 6.44 22.77
CA TYR A 55 -9.03 5.16 22.87
C TYR A 55 -9.14 4.42 21.52
N GLN A 56 -9.12 5.11 20.38
CA GLN A 56 -9.29 4.48 19.05
C GLN A 56 -8.12 3.54 18.69
N PRO A 57 -6.87 4.02 18.67
CA PRO A 57 -5.72 3.13 18.45
C PRO A 57 -5.49 2.14 19.60
N ILE A 58 -5.85 2.48 20.85
CA ILE A 58 -5.82 1.53 21.97
C ILE A 58 -6.79 0.36 21.72
N ALA A 59 -8.01 0.66 21.25
CA ALA A 59 -8.98 -0.37 20.92
C ALA A 59 -8.48 -1.28 19.79
N LEU A 60 -7.86 -0.71 18.74
CA LEU A 60 -7.26 -1.54 17.69
C LEU A 60 -6.17 -2.46 18.26
N LEU A 61 -5.24 -1.92 19.06
CA LEU A 61 -4.18 -2.70 19.71
C LEU A 61 -4.72 -3.83 20.58
N ALA A 62 -5.75 -3.52 21.39
CA ALA A 62 -6.36 -4.48 22.28
C ALA A 62 -7.05 -5.60 21.49
N ILE A 63 -7.83 -5.25 20.46
CA ILE A 63 -8.57 -6.22 19.64
C ILE A 63 -7.59 -7.09 18.85
N SER A 64 -6.64 -6.48 18.13
CA SER A 64 -5.70 -7.22 17.28
C SER A 64 -4.67 -8.01 18.10
N GLY A 65 -4.20 -7.44 19.21
CA GLY A 65 -3.30 -8.11 20.15
C GLY A 65 -3.97 -9.31 20.84
N SER A 66 -5.23 -9.17 21.26
CA SER A 66 -6.00 -10.27 21.86
C SER A 66 -6.29 -11.38 20.84
N ALA A 67 -6.65 -11.03 19.59
CA ALA A 67 -6.84 -12.00 18.52
C ALA A 67 -5.55 -12.77 18.21
N LEU A 68 -4.41 -12.07 18.13
CA LEU A 68 -3.10 -12.68 17.94
C LEU A 68 -2.74 -13.61 19.08
N TRP A 69 -2.95 -13.18 20.33
CA TRP A 69 -2.69 -13.97 21.53
C TRP A 69 -3.54 -15.25 21.58
N ALA A 70 -4.85 -15.11 21.38
CA ALA A 70 -5.79 -16.23 21.39
C ALA A 70 -5.49 -17.25 20.29
N MET A 71 -5.15 -16.77 19.09
CA MET A 71 -4.74 -17.64 17.98
C MET A 71 -3.43 -18.38 18.29
N ARG A 72 -2.42 -17.70 18.84
CA ARG A 72 -1.13 -18.34 19.19
C ARG A 72 -1.26 -19.38 20.29
N ARG A 73 -2.23 -19.20 21.20
CA ARG A 73 -2.62 -20.19 22.22
C ARG A 73 -3.54 -21.30 21.69
N LYS A 74 -3.90 -21.25 20.40
CA LYS A 74 -4.85 -22.17 19.74
C LYS A 74 -6.27 -22.14 20.32
N TYR A 75 -6.65 -21.06 21.01
CA TYR A 75 -8.03 -20.87 21.50
C TYR A 75 -9.00 -20.57 20.36
N ILE A 76 -8.52 -19.92 19.30
CA ILE A 76 -9.30 -19.63 18.09
C ILE A 76 -8.51 -20.01 16.83
N PRO A 77 -9.20 -20.42 15.75
CA PRO A 77 -8.55 -20.67 14.47
C PRO A 77 -8.13 -19.35 13.79
N THR A 78 -7.17 -19.44 12.87
CA THR A 78 -6.61 -18.27 12.15
C THR A 78 -7.68 -17.45 11.43
N TRP A 79 -8.67 -18.08 10.79
CA TRP A 79 -9.72 -17.36 10.07
C TRP A 79 -10.56 -16.48 11.00
N LEU A 80 -10.88 -16.96 12.20
CA LEU A 80 -11.64 -16.20 13.20
C LEU A 80 -10.81 -15.04 13.75
N ALA A 81 -9.52 -15.26 13.98
CA ALA A 81 -8.61 -14.21 14.41
C ALA A 81 -8.47 -13.08 13.37
N VAL A 82 -8.46 -13.42 12.07
CA VAL A 82 -8.49 -12.44 10.98
C VAL A 82 -9.80 -11.65 10.99
N ILE A 83 -10.95 -12.30 11.14
CA ILE A 83 -12.26 -11.62 11.21
C ILE A 83 -12.27 -10.63 12.38
N ILE A 84 -11.89 -11.07 13.59
CA ILE A 84 -11.84 -10.22 14.79
C ILE A 84 -10.94 -9.00 14.55
N THR A 85 -9.77 -9.21 13.93
CA THR A 85 -8.84 -8.12 13.60
C THR A 85 -9.41 -7.14 12.57
N MET A 86 -10.24 -7.61 11.63
CA MET A 86 -10.89 -6.78 10.63
C MET A 86 -12.14 -6.07 11.14
N THR A 87 -12.77 -6.52 12.23
CA THR A 87 -14.04 -5.98 12.73
C THR A 87 -14.05 -4.46 12.87
N PRO A 88 -13.06 -3.78 13.47
CA PRO A 88 -13.08 -2.32 13.58
C PRO A 88 -13.11 -1.62 12.21
N LEU A 89 -12.33 -2.13 11.26
CA LEU A 89 -12.29 -1.62 9.89
C LEU A 89 -13.63 -1.80 9.18
N LEU A 90 -14.25 -2.98 9.32
CA LEU A 90 -15.53 -3.29 8.69
C LEU A 90 -16.65 -2.42 9.27
N LEU A 91 -16.75 -2.30 10.60
CA LEU A 91 -17.76 -1.47 11.26
C LEU A 91 -17.68 0.01 10.86
N VAL A 92 -16.47 0.53 10.70
CA VAL A 92 -16.25 1.90 10.24
C VAL A 92 -16.63 2.06 8.77
N LYS A 93 -16.28 1.09 7.92
CA LYS A 93 -16.57 1.16 6.48
C LYS A 93 -18.04 0.97 6.13
N THR A 94 -18.77 0.15 6.88
CA THR A 94 -20.22 -0.05 6.70
C THR A 94 -21.06 1.07 7.30
N GLY A 95 -20.47 1.99 8.06
CA GLY A 95 -21.20 3.04 8.77
C GLY A 95 -21.93 2.55 10.02
N VAL A 96 -21.78 1.28 10.40
CA VAL A 96 -22.40 0.70 11.61
C VAL A 96 -21.85 1.36 12.88
N SER A 97 -20.57 1.72 12.89
CA SER A 97 -19.97 2.46 14.00
C SER A 97 -18.84 3.37 13.54
N HIS A 98 -18.89 4.64 13.96
CA HIS A 98 -17.80 5.58 13.77
C HIS A 98 -16.81 5.60 14.95
N LEU A 99 -17.07 4.84 16.01
CA LEU A 99 -16.31 4.91 17.25
C LEU A 99 -14.84 4.51 17.06
N GLY A 100 -14.58 3.53 16.19
CA GLY A 100 -13.24 3.06 15.84
C GLY A 100 -12.56 3.83 14.70
N ALA A 101 -13.20 4.84 14.10
CA ALA A 101 -12.68 5.52 12.93
C ALA A 101 -11.44 6.37 13.28
N MET A 102 -10.27 5.95 12.79
CA MET A 102 -9.00 6.65 13.04
C MET A 102 -8.14 6.77 11.78
N LEU A 103 -7.26 7.77 11.77
CA LEU A 103 -6.23 7.90 10.74
C LEU A 103 -5.36 6.64 10.69
N GLY A 104 -5.15 6.10 9.49
CA GLY A 104 -4.34 4.90 9.30
C GLY A 104 -4.99 3.59 9.75
N LEU A 105 -6.29 3.57 10.11
CA LEU A 105 -6.99 2.34 10.53
C LEU A 105 -6.79 1.18 9.54
N SER A 106 -6.95 1.45 8.24
CA SER A 106 -6.80 0.42 7.20
C SER A 106 -5.42 -0.22 7.19
N PHE A 107 -4.35 0.60 7.13
CA PHE A 107 -2.98 0.10 7.08
C PHE A 107 -2.58 -0.56 8.40
N ALA A 108 -2.99 -0.02 9.54
CA ALA A 108 -2.76 -0.65 10.84
C ALA A 108 -3.45 -2.03 10.94
N THR A 109 -4.68 -2.17 10.46
CA THR A 109 -5.37 -3.48 10.37
C THR A 109 -4.63 -4.45 9.46
N PHE A 110 -4.16 -4.02 8.28
CA PHE A 110 -3.40 -4.87 7.36
C PHE A 110 -2.08 -5.34 7.94
N ARG A 111 -1.42 -4.49 8.71
CA ARG A 111 -0.20 -4.83 9.45
C ARG A 111 -0.49 -5.81 10.58
N ALA A 112 -1.58 -5.62 11.32
CA ALA A 112 -2.00 -6.60 12.32
C ALA A 112 -2.26 -7.99 11.72
N ILE A 113 -2.94 -8.05 10.57
CA ILE A 113 -3.15 -9.29 9.80
C ILE A 113 -1.82 -9.88 9.32
N ASP A 114 -0.88 -9.04 8.87
CA ASP A 114 0.45 -9.50 8.45
C ASP A 114 1.21 -10.22 9.59
N VAL A 115 1.19 -9.66 10.81
CA VAL A 115 1.77 -10.34 11.99
C VAL A 115 1.05 -11.65 12.27
N LEU A 116 -0.28 -11.63 12.24
CA LEU A 116 -1.11 -12.79 12.52
C LEU A 116 -0.82 -13.95 11.54
N LEU A 117 -0.65 -13.66 10.25
CA LEU A 117 -0.47 -14.68 9.22
C LEU A 117 0.99 -15.11 9.03
N PHE A 118 1.95 -14.18 9.17
CA PHE A 118 3.32 -14.41 8.69
C PHE A 118 4.39 -14.32 9.78
N ALA A 119 4.08 -13.86 10.99
CA ALA A 119 5.03 -13.95 12.09
C ALA A 119 5.35 -15.44 12.38
N PRO A 120 6.64 -15.82 12.49
CA PRO A 120 7.03 -17.17 12.86
C PRO A 120 6.31 -17.66 14.12
N ARG A 121 5.83 -18.91 14.10
CA ARG A 121 5.04 -19.49 15.21
C ARG A 121 5.79 -19.50 16.54
N ASN A 122 7.10 -19.70 16.51
CA ASN A 122 7.95 -19.79 17.70
C ASN A 122 8.54 -18.43 18.13
N GLU A 123 8.31 -17.37 17.36
CA GLU A 123 8.79 -16.04 17.71
C GLU A 123 7.91 -15.44 18.81
N ARG A 124 8.51 -14.93 19.89
CA ARG A 124 7.77 -14.14 20.89
C ARG A 124 7.57 -12.72 20.34
N VAL A 125 6.33 -12.32 20.10
CA VAL A 125 5.99 -10.96 19.66
C VAL A 125 5.95 -10.06 20.90
N SER A 126 6.92 -9.17 21.02
CA SER A 126 6.98 -8.15 22.07
C SER A 126 5.82 -7.15 21.90
N PRO A 127 5.08 -6.79 22.96
CA PRO A 127 4.03 -5.77 22.89
C PRO A 127 4.56 -4.42 22.39
N LEU A 128 5.78 -4.05 22.79
CA LEU A 128 6.44 -2.82 22.33
C LEU A 128 6.69 -2.88 20.81
N ASP A 129 7.28 -3.97 20.33
CA ASP A 129 7.62 -4.08 18.91
C ASP A 129 6.36 -4.16 18.04
N TYR A 130 5.30 -4.79 18.57
CA TYR A 130 3.99 -4.81 17.94
C TYR A 130 3.37 -3.41 17.86
N PHE A 131 3.44 -2.63 18.95
CA PHE A 131 3.00 -1.23 18.97
C PHE A 131 3.77 -0.38 17.95
N ILE A 132 5.10 -0.43 18.00
CA ILE A 132 5.97 0.31 17.07
C ILE A 132 5.63 -0.08 15.64
N TYR A 133 5.46 -1.38 15.36
CA TYR A 133 5.05 -1.83 14.06
C TYR A 133 3.71 -1.22 13.70
N LEU A 134 2.61 -1.47 14.39
CA LEU A 134 1.29 -0.98 13.95
C LEU A 134 1.23 0.54 13.74
N PHE A 135 1.90 1.33 14.58
CA PHE A 135 1.86 2.79 14.57
C PHE A 135 3.12 3.45 14.02
N PHE A 136 3.91 2.72 13.22
CA PHE A 136 5.11 3.29 12.63
C PHE A 136 4.76 4.50 11.73
N PRO A 137 5.20 5.73 12.05
CA PRO A 137 4.70 6.96 11.43
C PRO A 137 4.81 6.99 9.91
N LEU A 138 5.90 6.47 9.35
CA LEU A 138 6.19 6.53 7.92
C LEU A 138 5.20 5.71 7.07
N THR A 139 4.59 4.69 7.66
CA THR A 139 3.70 3.74 6.98
C THR A 139 2.28 3.71 7.54
N LEU A 140 1.94 4.63 8.45
CA LEU A 140 0.62 4.66 9.10
C LEU A 140 -0.50 5.13 8.17
N LEU A 141 -0.30 6.22 7.42
CA LEU A 141 -1.37 6.79 6.58
C LEU A 141 -1.57 6.02 5.27
N ALA A 142 -0.51 5.94 4.48
CA ALA A 142 -0.54 5.38 3.13
C ALA A 142 0.80 4.78 2.70
N GLY A 143 1.78 4.71 3.59
CA GLY A 143 3.15 4.33 3.22
C GLY A 143 3.28 2.87 2.80
N PRO A 144 4.45 2.48 2.29
CA PRO A 144 4.66 1.13 1.80
C PRO A 144 4.23 0.09 2.83
N MET A 145 3.58 -0.98 2.36
CA MET A 145 3.14 -2.12 3.15
C MET A 145 4.35 -2.92 3.63
N TYR A 146 4.95 -2.43 4.70
CA TYR A 146 6.16 -2.98 5.28
C TYR A 146 5.85 -4.24 6.07
N ARG A 147 6.46 -5.37 5.69
CA ARG A 147 6.19 -6.70 6.25
C ARG A 147 6.87 -6.89 7.61
N TRP A 148 6.22 -7.60 8.53
CA TRP A 148 6.68 -7.81 9.91
C TRP A 148 8.11 -8.34 10.00
N ARG A 149 8.45 -9.35 9.19
CA ARG A 149 9.77 -9.99 9.25
C ARG A 149 10.90 -9.03 8.86
N SER A 150 10.69 -8.27 7.78
CA SER A 150 11.66 -7.27 7.32
C SER A 150 11.77 -6.12 8.32
N PHE A 151 10.63 -5.67 8.86
CA PHE A 151 10.60 -4.66 9.92
C PHE A 151 11.36 -5.10 11.17
N GLN A 152 11.16 -6.33 11.64
CA GLN A 152 11.87 -6.90 12.78
C GLN A 152 13.38 -7.01 12.53
N ALA A 153 13.79 -7.39 11.32
CA ALA A 153 15.20 -7.44 10.96
C ALA A 153 15.85 -6.05 11.03
N ASP A 154 15.18 -5.03 10.49
CA ASP A 154 15.68 -3.66 10.53
C ASP A 154 15.66 -3.06 11.94
N LEU A 155 14.63 -3.37 12.74
CA LEU A 155 14.56 -2.97 14.15
C LEU A 155 15.69 -3.59 14.99
N LYS A 156 16.10 -4.82 14.68
CA LYS A 156 17.22 -5.50 15.34
C LYS A 156 18.58 -4.98 14.89
N ARG A 157 18.74 -4.72 13.59
CA ARG A 157 19.95 -4.09 13.01
C ARG A 157 20.21 -2.71 13.61
N GLY A 158 19.13 -1.96 13.85
CA GLY A 158 19.20 -0.63 14.45
C GLY A 158 20.14 0.34 13.75
N TYR A 159 20.94 1.06 14.55
CA TYR A 159 21.80 2.14 14.05
C TYR A 159 22.91 1.70 13.11
N GLU A 160 23.24 0.40 13.06
CA GLU A 160 24.24 -0.12 12.13
C GLU A 160 23.89 0.23 10.68
N GLY A 161 22.60 0.36 10.36
CA GLY A 161 22.11 0.78 9.04
C GLY A 161 22.28 2.27 8.71
N VAL A 162 22.59 3.14 9.68
CA VAL A 162 22.60 4.61 9.52
C VAL A 162 24.03 5.13 9.34
N ASN A 163 24.53 5.24 8.12
CA ASN A 163 25.85 5.80 7.81
C ASN A 163 25.72 6.98 6.84
N LEU A 164 26.81 7.71 6.60
CA LEU A 164 26.75 8.90 5.74
C LEU A 164 26.21 8.58 4.32
N ASN A 165 26.59 7.44 3.74
CA ASN A 165 26.13 7.05 2.40
C ASN A 165 24.63 6.75 2.38
N THR A 166 24.12 5.97 3.35
CA THR A 166 22.68 5.70 3.45
C THR A 166 21.89 6.96 3.81
N TRP A 167 22.49 7.87 4.58
CA TRP A 167 21.87 9.14 4.93
C TRP A 167 21.75 10.06 3.71
N LEU A 168 22.82 10.23 2.93
CA LEU A 168 22.82 11.03 1.69
C LEU A 168 21.83 10.46 0.65
N ALA A 169 21.82 9.14 0.44
CA ALA A 169 20.85 8.50 -0.44
C ALA A 169 19.40 8.70 0.07
N GLY A 170 19.19 8.68 1.39
CA GLY A 170 17.89 9.00 1.99
C GLY A 170 17.46 10.45 1.73
N LEU A 171 18.40 11.40 1.82
CA LEU A 171 18.15 12.81 1.51
C LEU A 171 17.78 13.02 0.04
N GLU A 172 18.46 12.37 -0.90
CA GLU A 172 18.11 12.42 -2.33
C GLU A 172 16.66 11.98 -2.58
N LEU A 173 16.23 10.89 -1.94
CA LEU A 173 14.85 10.40 -2.02
C LEU A 173 13.85 11.38 -1.40
N ILE A 174 14.19 12.01 -0.27
CA ILE A 174 13.34 13.05 0.33
C ILE A 174 13.18 14.22 -0.64
N MET A 175 14.27 14.72 -1.22
CA MET A 175 14.22 15.83 -2.17
C MET A 175 13.41 15.49 -3.42
N LEU A 176 13.61 14.28 -3.99
CA LEU A 176 12.81 13.79 -5.11
C LEU A 176 11.32 13.73 -4.75
N GLY A 177 11.00 13.20 -3.58
CA GLY A 177 9.62 13.08 -3.13
C GLY A 177 8.95 14.44 -2.85
N VAL A 178 9.71 15.44 -2.38
CA VAL A 178 9.25 16.83 -2.25
C VAL A 178 8.89 17.40 -3.61
N ILE A 179 9.76 17.24 -4.61
CA ILE A 179 9.50 17.70 -5.99
C ILE A 179 8.25 17.02 -6.56
N GLN A 180 8.10 15.71 -6.36
CA GLN A 180 6.94 14.97 -6.84
C GLN A 180 5.63 15.45 -6.17
N LYS A 181 5.58 15.50 -4.84
CA LYS A 181 4.35 15.81 -4.09
C LYS A 181 4.02 17.30 -4.09
N PHE A 182 4.95 18.13 -3.63
CA PHE A 182 4.72 19.57 -3.43
C PHE A 182 5.03 20.41 -4.66
N GLY A 183 5.73 19.85 -5.65
CA GLY A 183 5.93 20.47 -6.96
C GLY A 183 4.91 19.95 -7.98
N LEU A 184 5.15 18.77 -8.53
CA LEU A 184 4.41 18.25 -9.68
C LEU A 184 2.93 17.98 -9.39
N ALA A 185 2.60 17.32 -8.27
CA ALA A 185 1.20 17.04 -7.95
C ALA A 185 0.43 18.34 -7.68
N GLU A 186 1.03 19.28 -6.95
CA GLU A 186 0.42 20.60 -6.70
C GLU A 186 0.18 21.39 -8.00
N LEU A 187 1.14 21.38 -8.93
CA LEU A 187 0.96 22.02 -10.25
C LEU A 187 -0.21 21.40 -11.04
N ILE A 188 -0.29 20.07 -11.09
CA ILE A 188 -1.37 19.35 -11.78
C ILE A 188 -2.72 19.64 -11.14
N TRP A 189 -2.77 19.71 -9.81
CA TRP A 189 -3.99 20.03 -9.08
C TRP A 189 -4.44 21.47 -9.37
N ARG A 190 -3.56 22.44 -9.13
CA ARG A 190 -3.87 23.87 -9.16
C ARG A 190 -4.15 24.41 -10.56
N TYR A 191 -3.46 23.91 -11.58
CA TYR A 191 -3.58 24.39 -12.96
C TYR A 191 -4.29 23.41 -13.91
N GLY A 192 -4.66 22.23 -13.42
CA GLY A 192 -5.36 21.21 -14.19
C GLY A 192 -6.68 20.81 -13.54
N LEU A 193 -6.60 19.95 -12.52
CA LEU A 193 -7.80 19.30 -11.96
C LEU A 193 -8.78 20.26 -11.29
N SER A 194 -8.32 21.34 -10.68
CA SER A 194 -9.19 22.33 -10.01
C SER A 194 -9.84 23.33 -10.96
N THR A 195 -9.28 23.50 -12.17
CA THR A 195 -9.81 24.40 -13.20
C THR A 195 -10.66 23.69 -14.24
N LEU A 196 -10.47 22.38 -14.40
CA LEU A 196 -11.29 21.55 -15.28
C LEU A 196 -12.63 21.23 -14.65
N ASP A 197 -13.69 21.31 -15.47
CA ASP A 197 -15.00 20.82 -15.07
C ASP A 197 -14.93 19.30 -14.83
N ALA A 198 -15.26 18.90 -13.60
CA ALA A 198 -15.33 17.50 -13.21
C ALA A 198 -16.48 16.76 -13.92
N HIS A 199 -17.49 17.48 -14.42
CA HIS A 199 -18.67 16.91 -15.07
C HIS A 199 -18.64 17.06 -16.60
N ASP A 200 -17.50 17.43 -17.19
CA ASP A 200 -17.33 17.39 -18.65
C ASP A 200 -17.16 15.93 -19.12
N TYR A 201 -18.28 15.35 -19.53
CA TYR A 201 -18.36 13.99 -20.05
C TYR A 201 -18.16 13.88 -21.56
N SER A 202 -17.73 14.95 -22.23
CA SER A 202 -17.26 14.86 -23.60
C SER A 202 -16.04 13.94 -23.70
N PHE A 203 -15.75 13.43 -24.90
CA PHE A 203 -14.55 12.60 -25.11
C PHE A 203 -13.27 13.30 -24.60
N THR A 204 -13.15 14.61 -24.90
CA THR A 204 -12.02 15.45 -24.46
C THR A 204 -12.00 15.62 -22.95
N GLY A 205 -13.14 15.92 -22.33
CA GLY A 205 -13.27 16.09 -20.89
C GLY A 205 -12.89 14.84 -20.11
N VAL A 206 -13.36 13.66 -20.54
CA VAL A 206 -12.99 12.37 -19.96
C VAL A 206 -11.50 12.09 -20.14
N ALA A 207 -10.95 12.31 -21.33
CA ALA A 207 -9.53 12.07 -21.59
C ALA A 207 -8.63 12.95 -20.71
N LEU A 208 -8.96 14.24 -20.56
CA LEU A 208 -8.25 15.18 -19.71
C LEU A 208 -8.38 14.83 -18.22
N ASN A 209 -9.60 14.62 -17.72
CA ASN A 209 -9.83 14.25 -16.33
C ASN A 209 -9.11 12.94 -15.97
N ALA A 210 -9.19 11.91 -16.82
CA ALA A 210 -8.51 10.64 -16.59
C ALA A 210 -6.99 10.76 -16.56
N SER A 211 -6.41 11.51 -17.50
CA SER A 211 -4.96 11.68 -17.60
C SER A 211 -4.40 12.50 -16.44
N LEU A 212 -5.03 13.64 -16.15
CA LEU A 212 -4.57 14.54 -15.09
C LEU A 212 -4.79 13.94 -13.70
N TYR A 213 -5.90 13.24 -13.47
CA TYR A 213 -6.14 12.57 -12.20
C TYR A 213 -5.11 11.45 -11.99
N SER A 214 -4.82 10.66 -13.02
CA SER A 214 -3.81 9.60 -12.95
C SER A 214 -2.41 10.17 -12.64
N ALA A 215 -2.04 11.29 -13.28
CA ALA A 215 -0.77 11.97 -13.05
C ALA A 215 -0.69 12.58 -11.64
N TYR A 216 -1.73 13.29 -11.21
CA TYR A 216 -1.85 13.84 -9.86
C TYR A 216 -1.70 12.75 -8.79
N LEU A 217 -2.52 11.70 -8.89
CA LEU A 217 -2.51 10.60 -7.94
C LEU A 217 -1.14 9.91 -7.90
N PHE A 218 -0.53 9.71 -9.07
CA PHE A 218 0.82 9.15 -9.15
C PHE A 218 1.84 10.03 -8.41
N PHE A 219 1.94 11.32 -8.73
CA PHE A 219 2.96 12.19 -8.15
C PHE A 219 2.72 12.47 -6.66
N ASP A 220 1.47 12.64 -6.24
CA ASP A 220 1.14 12.84 -4.83
C ASP A 220 1.55 11.62 -4.00
N PHE A 221 1.19 10.43 -4.50
CA PHE A 221 1.40 9.21 -3.75
C PHE A 221 2.82 8.66 -3.84
N ALA A 222 3.42 8.74 -5.03
CA ALA A 222 4.83 8.41 -5.22
C ALA A 222 5.73 9.37 -4.43
N GLY A 223 5.41 10.67 -4.41
CA GLY A 223 6.16 11.64 -3.63
C GLY A 223 6.13 11.33 -2.14
N TYR A 224 4.93 11.08 -1.58
CA TYR A 224 4.81 10.62 -0.18
C TYR A 224 5.60 9.34 0.08
N SER A 225 5.46 8.32 -0.76
CA SER A 225 6.12 7.02 -0.58
C SER A 225 7.65 7.13 -0.67
N THR A 226 8.16 7.95 -1.59
CA THR A 226 9.60 8.18 -1.78
C THR A 226 10.20 8.91 -0.57
N MET A 227 9.53 9.95 -0.06
CA MET A 227 9.98 10.61 1.17
C MET A 227 9.94 9.67 2.38
N ALA A 228 8.92 8.81 2.49
CA ALA A 228 8.83 7.82 3.56
C ALA A 228 10.01 6.82 3.53
N ILE A 229 10.41 6.36 2.34
CA ILE A 229 11.60 5.51 2.16
C ILE A 229 12.86 6.27 2.57
N GLY A 230 13.01 7.51 2.11
CA GLY A 230 14.16 8.35 2.43
C GLY A 230 14.32 8.57 3.93
N ILE A 231 13.25 8.96 4.65
CA ILE A 231 13.28 9.05 6.11
C ILE A 231 13.60 7.70 6.74
N GLY A 232 12.99 6.62 6.25
CA GLY A 232 13.26 5.28 6.74
C GLY A 232 14.76 4.99 6.78
N MET A 233 15.48 5.33 5.71
CA MET A 233 16.93 5.16 5.62
C MET A 233 17.68 5.98 6.66
N LEU A 234 17.24 7.20 6.98
CA LEU A 234 17.86 8.04 8.02
C LEU A 234 17.74 7.42 9.41
N PHE A 235 16.70 6.64 9.65
CA PHE A 235 16.49 5.89 10.89
C PHE A 235 16.97 4.43 10.79
N GLY A 236 17.53 3.98 9.65
CA GLY A 236 18.08 2.62 9.52
C GLY A 236 17.05 1.55 9.12
N PHE A 237 15.87 1.96 8.64
CA PHE A 237 14.86 1.09 8.06
C PHE A 237 14.93 1.08 6.52
N THR A 238 14.74 -0.10 5.91
CA THR A 238 14.69 -0.27 4.46
C THR A 238 13.26 -0.54 4.02
N LEU A 239 12.47 0.52 3.84
CA LEU A 239 11.06 0.40 3.43
C LEU A 239 10.94 -0.12 1.98
N PRO A 240 9.88 -0.90 1.67
CA PRO A 240 9.65 -1.37 0.32
C PRO A 240 9.27 -0.23 -0.63
N ILE A 241 9.58 -0.39 -1.92
CA ILE A 241 9.24 0.57 -2.97
C ILE A 241 7.78 0.39 -3.38
N ASN A 242 7.03 1.51 -3.53
CA ASN A 242 5.66 1.49 -4.02
C ASN A 242 5.53 1.71 -5.53
N PHE A 243 6.43 2.48 -6.14
CA PHE A 243 6.30 2.87 -7.54
C PHE A 243 7.59 2.64 -8.32
N ARG A 244 7.47 2.07 -9.52
CA ARG A 244 8.60 1.82 -10.42
C ARG A 244 8.22 2.09 -11.88
N ASN A 245 8.28 3.36 -12.26
CA ASN A 245 7.96 3.85 -13.61
C ASN A 245 6.68 3.19 -14.20
N PRO A 246 5.48 3.51 -13.68
CA PRO A 246 4.23 2.89 -14.14
C PRO A 246 3.94 3.11 -15.63
N LEU A 247 4.44 4.19 -16.22
CA LEU A 247 4.26 4.46 -17.65
C LEU A 247 5.03 3.47 -18.54
N ALA A 248 6.06 2.80 -18.01
CA ALA A 248 6.79 1.73 -18.69
C ALA A 248 6.11 0.35 -18.62
N THR A 249 4.85 0.31 -18.18
CA THR A 249 4.02 -0.90 -18.13
C THR A 249 3.91 -1.56 -19.51
N LEU A 250 4.08 -2.87 -19.56
CA LEU A 250 3.92 -3.66 -20.78
C LEU A 250 2.54 -4.33 -20.92
N ASN A 251 1.87 -4.61 -19.80
CA ASN A 251 0.59 -5.31 -19.74
C ASN A 251 -0.04 -5.15 -18.34
N PRO A 252 -1.30 -5.57 -18.13
CA PRO A 252 -1.99 -5.44 -16.84
C PRO A 252 -1.23 -6.02 -15.64
N GLN A 253 -0.54 -7.15 -15.80
CA GLN A 253 0.22 -7.74 -14.71
C GLN A 253 1.47 -6.91 -14.38
N ASP A 254 2.14 -6.39 -15.41
CA ASP A 254 3.30 -5.50 -15.25
C ASP A 254 2.91 -4.16 -14.62
N PHE A 255 1.69 -3.66 -14.88
CA PHE A 255 1.15 -2.47 -14.22
C PHE A 255 1.18 -2.61 -12.70
N TRP A 256 0.63 -3.69 -12.16
CA TRP A 256 0.60 -3.98 -10.72
C TRP A 256 1.98 -4.33 -10.12
N ARG A 257 2.99 -4.57 -10.95
CA ARG A 257 4.41 -4.70 -10.53
C ARG A 257 5.14 -3.37 -10.51
N ARG A 258 4.49 -2.29 -10.93
CA ARG A 258 5.03 -0.93 -11.03
C ARG A 258 4.22 0.10 -10.27
N TRP A 259 2.94 -0.17 -10.03
CA TRP A 259 1.99 0.67 -9.32
C TRP A 259 1.66 0.07 -7.95
N HIS A 260 1.85 0.85 -6.89
CA HIS A 260 1.54 0.49 -5.51
C HIS A 260 1.99 -0.94 -5.10
N ILE A 261 3.24 -1.26 -5.45
CA ILE A 261 3.84 -2.60 -5.46
C ILE A 261 3.69 -3.31 -4.13
N SER A 262 4.01 -2.64 -3.01
CA SER A 262 3.98 -3.27 -1.69
C SER A 262 2.57 -3.74 -1.29
N LEU A 263 1.53 -2.97 -1.65
CA LEU A 263 0.14 -3.38 -1.43
C LEU A 263 -0.22 -4.52 -2.38
N SER A 264 0.19 -4.45 -3.65
CA SER A 264 -0.08 -5.52 -4.62
C SER A 264 0.53 -6.85 -4.17
N GLU A 265 1.73 -6.85 -3.59
CA GLU A 265 2.35 -8.04 -3.00
C GLU A 265 1.60 -8.52 -1.75
N TRP A 266 1.18 -7.59 -0.87
CA TRP A 266 0.39 -7.95 0.30
C TRP A 266 -0.95 -8.58 -0.09
N LEU A 267 -1.68 -7.98 -1.05
CA LEU A 267 -2.94 -8.49 -1.56
C LEU A 267 -2.76 -9.85 -2.26
N ARG A 268 -1.64 -10.03 -2.98
CA ARG A 268 -1.28 -11.31 -3.57
C ARG A 268 -1.19 -12.40 -2.49
N ASP A 269 -0.49 -12.11 -1.40
CA ASP A 269 -0.18 -13.12 -0.38
C ASP A 269 -1.35 -13.35 0.59
N VAL A 270 -2.19 -12.33 0.84
CA VAL A 270 -3.29 -12.36 1.82
C VAL A 270 -4.66 -12.66 1.20
N VAL A 271 -4.89 -12.29 -0.05
CA VAL A 271 -6.21 -12.44 -0.72
C VAL A 271 -6.12 -13.42 -1.87
N PHE A 272 -5.28 -13.13 -2.87
CA PHE A 272 -5.19 -13.93 -4.09
C PHE A 272 -4.76 -15.38 -3.81
N MET A 273 -3.64 -15.58 -3.11
CA MET A 273 -3.09 -16.91 -2.86
C MET A 273 -4.04 -17.80 -2.04
N PRO A 274 -4.66 -17.34 -0.94
CA PRO A 274 -5.66 -18.13 -0.23
C PRO A 274 -6.86 -18.52 -1.09
N ILE A 275 -7.42 -17.59 -1.88
CA ILE A 275 -8.55 -17.88 -2.78
C ILE A 275 -8.13 -18.90 -3.83
N TYR A 276 -7.01 -18.69 -4.50
CA TYR A 276 -6.49 -19.60 -5.52
C TYR A 276 -6.25 -21.00 -4.95
N LYS A 277 -5.65 -21.12 -3.75
CA LYS A 277 -5.42 -22.40 -3.08
C LYS A 277 -6.72 -23.09 -2.67
N ALA A 278 -7.71 -22.35 -2.19
CA ALA A 278 -9.02 -22.90 -1.82
C ALA A 278 -9.75 -23.45 -3.05
N LEU A 279 -9.81 -22.67 -4.13
CA LEU A 279 -10.42 -23.11 -5.39
C LEU A 279 -9.67 -24.30 -5.99
N SER A 280 -8.34 -24.28 -6.01
CA SER A 280 -7.53 -25.35 -6.61
C SER A 280 -7.70 -26.72 -5.94
N LYS A 281 -8.24 -26.78 -4.72
CA LYS A 281 -8.56 -28.05 -4.03
C LYS A 281 -9.87 -28.67 -4.50
N THR A 282 -10.75 -27.91 -5.17
CA THR A 282 -12.01 -28.42 -5.69
C THR A 282 -11.76 -29.24 -6.97
N SER A 283 -12.43 -30.39 -7.11
CA SER A 283 -12.33 -31.29 -8.26
C SER A 283 -12.36 -30.55 -9.60
N PHE A 284 -13.35 -29.66 -9.79
CA PHE A 284 -13.51 -28.86 -11.02
C PHE A 284 -12.30 -27.97 -11.32
N PHE A 285 -11.85 -27.17 -10.35
CA PHE A 285 -10.80 -26.17 -10.54
C PHE A 285 -9.38 -26.76 -10.53
N SER A 286 -9.19 -27.95 -9.95
CA SER A 286 -7.93 -28.69 -10.06
C SER A 286 -7.57 -29.01 -11.53
N ARG A 287 -8.60 -29.25 -12.36
CA ARG A 287 -8.52 -29.46 -13.81
C ARG A 287 -8.56 -28.15 -14.60
N HIS A 288 -9.10 -27.07 -14.02
CA HIS A 288 -9.26 -25.75 -14.63
C HIS A 288 -8.48 -24.66 -13.88
N ARG A 289 -7.16 -24.83 -13.73
CA ARG A 289 -6.30 -23.91 -12.96
C ARG A 289 -6.36 -22.45 -13.43
N MET A 290 -6.53 -22.24 -14.74
CA MET A 290 -6.69 -20.90 -15.32
C MET A 290 -7.96 -20.19 -14.84
N ALA A 291 -9.07 -20.93 -14.70
CA ALA A 291 -10.32 -20.37 -14.17
C ALA A 291 -10.14 -19.96 -12.71
N ALA A 292 -9.50 -20.81 -11.90
CA ALA A 292 -9.18 -20.49 -10.50
C ALA A 292 -8.26 -19.25 -10.39
N GLN A 293 -7.25 -19.13 -11.26
CA GLN A 293 -6.37 -17.96 -11.30
C GLN A 293 -7.15 -16.69 -11.66
N ASN A 294 -8.01 -16.72 -12.68
CA ASN A 294 -8.78 -15.55 -13.11
C ASN A 294 -9.79 -15.11 -12.05
N ILE A 295 -10.49 -16.06 -11.40
CA ILE A 295 -11.37 -15.75 -10.28
C ILE A 295 -10.57 -15.12 -9.14
N GLY A 296 -9.39 -15.66 -8.81
CA GLY A 296 -8.51 -15.09 -7.80
C GLY A 296 -8.10 -13.65 -8.11
N ILE A 297 -7.67 -13.37 -9.35
CA ILE A 297 -7.27 -12.02 -9.79
C ILE A 297 -8.46 -11.06 -9.67
N PHE A 298 -9.61 -11.45 -10.21
CA PHE A 298 -10.82 -10.63 -10.20
C PHE A 298 -11.27 -10.33 -8.78
N ALA A 299 -11.37 -11.35 -7.92
CA ALA A 299 -11.76 -11.21 -6.53
C ALA A 299 -10.79 -10.32 -5.75
N THR A 300 -9.48 -10.40 -6.03
CA THR A 300 -8.46 -9.56 -5.36
C THR A 300 -8.60 -8.09 -5.73
N LEU A 301 -8.81 -7.78 -7.01
CA LEU A 301 -8.96 -6.41 -7.49
C LEU A 301 -10.31 -5.80 -7.10
N LEU A 302 -11.37 -6.62 -7.07
CA LEU A 302 -12.66 -6.22 -6.50
C LEU A 302 -12.55 -5.94 -5.00
N ALA A 303 -11.91 -6.83 -4.24
CA ALA A 303 -11.68 -6.63 -2.81
C ALA A 303 -10.87 -5.36 -2.53
N MET A 304 -9.90 -5.03 -3.40
CA MET A 304 -9.16 -3.77 -3.34
C MET A 304 -10.09 -2.56 -3.60
N GLY A 305 -11.00 -2.63 -4.57
CA GLY A 305 -12.01 -1.59 -4.79
C GLY A 305 -12.90 -1.37 -3.56
N VAL A 306 -13.52 -2.46 -3.05
CA VAL A 306 -14.36 -2.45 -1.84
C VAL A 306 -13.59 -1.94 -0.61
N TRP A 307 -12.30 -2.27 -0.52
CA TRP A 307 -11.43 -1.76 0.55
C TRP A 307 -11.22 -0.25 0.46
N ASN A 308 -11.23 0.38 -0.72
CA ASN A 308 -11.12 1.84 -0.77
C ASN A 308 -12.41 2.49 -0.25
N GLY A 309 -13.58 2.00 -0.65
CA GLY A 309 -14.86 2.42 -0.10
C GLY A 309 -16.04 1.61 -0.64
N LEU A 310 -17.21 1.82 -0.04
CA LEU A 310 -18.47 1.17 -0.45
C LEU A 310 -19.27 1.99 -1.47
N SER A 311 -18.80 3.19 -1.81
CA SER A 311 -19.38 3.99 -2.89
C SER A 311 -19.21 3.29 -4.24
N VAL A 312 -20.17 3.47 -5.14
CA VAL A 312 -20.27 2.76 -6.43
C VAL A 312 -18.97 2.90 -7.25
N HIS A 313 -18.42 4.11 -7.34
CA HIS A 313 -17.20 4.39 -8.09
C HIS A 313 -15.98 3.55 -7.64
N TYR A 314 -15.80 3.28 -6.35
CA TYR A 314 -14.70 2.43 -5.89
C TYR A 314 -14.87 0.96 -6.30
N ILE A 315 -16.11 0.46 -6.22
CA ILE A 315 -16.45 -0.90 -6.60
C ILE A 315 -16.29 -1.08 -8.11
N VAL A 316 -16.83 -0.15 -8.91
CA VAL A 316 -16.73 -0.17 -10.37
C VAL A 316 -15.28 -0.05 -10.84
N SER A 317 -14.48 0.82 -10.22
CA SER A 317 -13.04 0.87 -10.50
C SER A 317 -12.35 -0.48 -10.26
N GLY A 318 -12.63 -1.13 -9.12
CA GLY A 318 -12.11 -2.47 -8.83
C GLY A 318 -12.56 -3.53 -9.84
N LEU A 319 -13.81 -3.47 -10.29
CA LEU A 319 -14.35 -4.33 -11.35
C LEU A 319 -13.64 -4.10 -12.68
N MET A 320 -13.40 -2.85 -13.07
CA MET A 320 -12.66 -2.51 -14.30
C MET A 320 -11.25 -3.10 -14.26
N PHE A 321 -10.52 -2.85 -13.16
CA PHE A 321 -9.20 -3.42 -12.92
C PHE A 321 -9.19 -4.95 -13.04
N GLY A 322 -10.16 -5.62 -12.41
CA GLY A 322 -10.37 -7.06 -12.49
C GLY A 322 -10.63 -7.55 -13.90
N ALA A 323 -11.59 -6.92 -14.60
CA ALA A 323 -12.07 -7.34 -15.90
C ALA A 323 -10.97 -7.29 -16.96
N TYR A 324 -10.23 -6.18 -17.08
CA TYR A 324 -9.19 -6.09 -18.10
C TYR A 324 -7.98 -6.98 -17.78
N SER A 325 -7.67 -7.20 -16.49
CA SER A 325 -6.60 -8.11 -16.07
C SER A 325 -6.93 -9.56 -16.43
N VAL A 326 -8.18 -9.98 -16.21
CA VAL A 326 -8.68 -11.31 -16.61
C VAL A 326 -8.74 -11.42 -18.14
N GLY A 327 -9.26 -10.41 -18.83
CA GLY A 327 -9.33 -10.37 -20.29
C GLY A 327 -7.96 -10.54 -20.95
N HIS A 328 -6.95 -9.83 -20.45
CA HIS A 328 -5.56 -10.02 -20.90
C HIS A 328 -5.06 -11.43 -20.65
N ASN A 329 -5.30 -12.02 -19.47
CA ASN A 329 -4.85 -13.38 -19.17
C ASN A 329 -5.53 -14.43 -20.06
N LEU A 330 -6.83 -14.24 -20.36
CA LEU A 330 -7.58 -15.09 -21.31
C LEU A 330 -7.03 -14.97 -22.74
N LEU A 331 -6.72 -13.76 -23.21
CA LEU A 331 -6.12 -13.53 -24.52
C LEU A 331 -4.77 -14.23 -24.67
N ILE A 332 -3.88 -14.06 -23.69
CA ILE A 332 -2.56 -14.71 -23.70
C ILE A 332 -2.70 -16.23 -23.64
N ASN A 333 -3.67 -16.76 -22.89
CA ASN A 333 -3.91 -18.19 -22.85
C ASN A 333 -4.46 -18.73 -24.17
N ALA A 334 -5.41 -18.03 -24.80
CA ALA A 334 -5.94 -18.41 -26.12
C ALA A 334 -4.85 -18.37 -27.20
N ALA A 335 -3.87 -17.46 -27.08
CA ALA A 335 -2.73 -17.41 -27.98
C ALA A 335 -1.83 -18.66 -27.89
N ARG A 336 -1.77 -19.35 -26.73
CA ARG A 336 -0.97 -20.58 -26.58
C ARG A 336 -1.46 -21.73 -27.44
N THR A 337 -2.75 -21.79 -27.75
CA THR A 337 -3.34 -22.85 -28.57
C THR A 337 -3.55 -22.41 -30.02
N ARG A 338 -3.27 -21.13 -30.35
CA ARG A 338 -3.48 -20.54 -31.67
C ARG A 338 -2.20 -19.84 -32.18
N PRO A 339 -1.35 -20.54 -32.95
CA PRO A 339 -0.05 -20.00 -33.40
C PRO A 339 -0.17 -18.68 -34.17
N ALA A 340 -1.19 -18.50 -35.00
CA ALA A 340 -1.43 -17.26 -35.73
C ALA A 340 -1.71 -16.06 -34.80
N LEU A 341 -2.47 -16.29 -33.72
CA LEU A 341 -2.74 -15.27 -32.70
C LEU A 341 -1.46 -14.94 -31.93
N GLN A 342 -0.69 -15.95 -31.54
CA GLN A 342 0.60 -15.74 -30.87
C GLN A 342 1.57 -14.92 -31.74
N ALA A 343 1.70 -15.27 -33.03
CA ALA A 343 2.54 -14.53 -33.97
C ALA A 343 2.09 -13.07 -34.12
N THR A 344 0.77 -12.84 -34.16
CA THR A 344 0.20 -11.49 -34.23
C THR A 344 0.52 -10.69 -32.97
N LEU A 345 0.25 -11.22 -31.78
CA LEU A 345 0.52 -10.57 -30.50
C LEU A 345 2.02 -10.36 -30.25
N ALA A 346 2.88 -11.17 -30.85
CA ALA A 346 4.32 -11.02 -30.74
C ALA A 346 4.87 -9.84 -31.57
N ARG A 347 4.12 -9.32 -32.56
CA ARG A 347 4.56 -8.19 -33.38
C ARG A 347 4.82 -6.95 -32.52
N PRO A 348 5.90 -6.18 -32.78
CA PRO A 348 6.22 -4.97 -32.00
C PRO A 348 5.07 -3.98 -31.92
N VAL A 349 4.35 -3.77 -33.04
CA VAL A 349 3.18 -2.90 -33.12
C VAL A 349 2.07 -3.37 -32.16
N MET A 350 1.75 -4.67 -32.13
CA MET A 350 0.71 -5.21 -31.25
C MET A 350 1.11 -5.11 -29.77
N ARG A 351 2.39 -5.30 -29.45
CA ARG A 351 2.89 -5.09 -28.08
C ARG A 351 2.77 -3.63 -27.65
N PHE A 352 3.10 -2.70 -28.55
CA PHE A 352 2.96 -1.27 -28.30
C PHE A 352 1.49 -0.87 -28.10
N LEU A 353 0.60 -1.32 -28.98
CA LEU A 353 -0.85 -1.10 -28.84
C LEU A 353 -1.41 -1.71 -27.54
N GLY A 354 -0.96 -2.92 -27.17
CA GLY A 354 -1.34 -3.54 -25.90
C GLY A 354 -0.89 -2.74 -24.67
N ARG A 355 0.30 -2.15 -24.72
CA ARG A 355 0.78 -1.21 -23.69
C ARG A 355 -0.08 0.04 -23.62
N VAL A 356 -0.37 0.69 -24.76
CA VAL A 356 -1.22 1.88 -24.81
C VAL A 356 -2.61 1.57 -24.27
N LEU A 357 -3.21 0.45 -24.68
CA LEU A 357 -4.51 0.00 -24.19
C LEU A 357 -4.49 -0.24 -22.68
N THR A 358 -3.44 -0.86 -22.15
CA THR A 358 -3.30 -1.07 -20.70
C THR A 358 -3.28 0.24 -19.94
N LEU A 359 -2.53 1.23 -20.43
CA LEU A 359 -2.43 2.55 -19.80
C LEU A 359 -3.76 3.31 -19.87
N ILE A 360 -4.46 3.26 -21.00
CA ILE A 360 -5.79 3.88 -21.16
C ILE A 360 -6.79 3.24 -20.19
N LEU A 361 -6.85 1.90 -20.13
CA LEU A 361 -7.77 1.20 -19.24
C LEU A 361 -7.44 1.46 -17.75
N ALA A 362 -6.16 1.54 -17.40
CA ALA A 362 -5.75 1.92 -16.05
C ALA A 362 -6.15 3.37 -15.73
N ALA A 363 -5.94 4.31 -16.66
CA ALA A 363 -6.34 5.71 -16.48
C ALA A 363 -7.85 5.88 -16.36
N LEU A 364 -8.65 5.14 -17.14
CA LEU A 364 -10.11 5.13 -17.03
C LEU A 364 -10.58 4.51 -15.70
N ALA A 365 -9.94 3.44 -15.24
CA ALA A 365 -10.26 2.86 -13.93
C ALA A 365 -9.91 3.81 -12.79
N LEU A 366 -8.83 4.58 -12.90
CA LEU A 366 -8.48 5.65 -11.95
C LEU A 366 -9.40 6.87 -12.06
N TYR A 367 -9.86 7.22 -13.26
CA TYR A 367 -10.87 8.24 -13.46
C TYR A 367 -12.17 7.89 -12.74
N VAL A 368 -12.65 6.66 -12.89
CA VAL A 368 -13.80 6.18 -12.13
C VAL A 368 -13.49 6.21 -10.63
N PHE A 369 -12.33 5.72 -10.21
CA PHE A 369 -11.90 5.78 -8.80
C PHE A 369 -11.96 7.19 -8.20
N SER A 370 -11.71 8.23 -8.99
CA SER A 370 -11.71 9.63 -8.53
C SER A 370 -13.08 10.17 -8.10
N GLY A 371 -14.17 9.51 -8.49
CA GLY A 371 -15.53 10.01 -8.30
C GLY A 371 -15.92 11.15 -9.26
N ARG A 372 -15.05 11.53 -10.21
CA ARG A 372 -15.36 12.47 -11.29
C ARG A 372 -16.13 11.83 -12.45
N SER A 373 -16.19 10.50 -12.51
CA SER A 373 -17.04 9.80 -13.46
C SER A 373 -18.52 9.99 -13.11
N PRO A 374 -19.45 9.90 -14.08
CA PRO A 374 -20.89 10.02 -13.84
C PRO A 374 -21.52 8.85 -13.05
N ILE A 375 -20.71 7.92 -12.52
CA ILE A 375 -21.13 6.66 -11.88
C ILE A 375 -20.89 6.72 -10.38
#